data_AF-A0A955QQS1-F1
#
_entry.id   AF-A0A955QQS1-F1
#
_cell.length_a   1.000
_cell.length_b   1.000
_cell.length_c   1.000
_cell.angle_alpha   90.00
_cell.angle_beta   90.00
_cell.angle_gamma   90.00
#
_symmetry.space_group_name_H-M   'P 1'
#
loop_
_entity.id
_entity.type
_entity.pdbx_description
1 polymer ?
#
loop_
_entity_poly.entity_id
_entity_poly.type
_entity_poly.pdbx_seq_one_letter_code
_entity_poly.pdbx_strand_id
1 'polypeptide(L)'
;MNQIAELRVSPHYLKEHPWVIQGITGFLSAYFMEKPGFQVQRHFDEIASGMHVWVCELPPNMKMTRLTARLQADIPPSTVTDIGHNPDGIPQFLLDLPSPDLSNT
;
A
#
# COMPACT_ATOMS: atom_id res chain seq x y z
N MET A 1 -9.14 14.82 12.89
CA MET A 1 -8.25 13.76 13.40
C MET A 1 -7.59 13.09 12.22
N ASN A 2 -6.32 12.75 12.34
CA ASN A 2 -5.63 11.99 11.31
C ASN A 2 -6.19 10.56 11.29
N GLN A 3 -6.20 9.94 10.12
CA GLN A 3 -6.67 8.59 9.89
C GLN A 3 -5.47 7.65 9.76
N ILE A 4 -5.51 6.51 10.46
CA ILE A 4 -4.52 5.46 10.28
C ILE A 4 -5.03 4.47 9.22
N ALA A 5 -4.16 3.99 8.34
CA ALA A 5 -4.46 2.95 7.36
C ALA A 5 -3.22 2.08 7.09
N GLU A 6 -3.43 0.82 6.69
CA GLU A 6 -2.37 -0.08 6.29
C GLU A 6 -2.28 -0.19 4.76
N LEU A 7 -1.08 0.00 4.21
CA LEU A 7 -0.73 -0.45 2.87
C LEU A 7 -0.06 -1.82 2.99
N ARG A 8 -0.61 -2.83 2.33
CA ARG A 8 -0.11 -4.20 2.33
C ARG A 8 0.32 -4.59 0.93
N VAL A 9 1.35 -5.41 0.83
CA VAL A 9 1.80 -5.95 -0.45
C VAL A 9 1.79 -7.46 -0.40
N SER A 10 1.18 -8.09 -1.41
CA SER A 10 1.06 -9.54 -1.48
C SER A 10 2.43 -10.21 -1.69
N PRO A 11 2.62 -11.44 -1.20
CA PRO A 11 3.83 -12.22 -1.50
C PRO A 11 4.01 -12.49 -3.00
N HIS A 12 2.91 -12.63 -3.75
CA HIS A 12 2.96 -12.92 -5.19
C HIS A 12 3.55 -11.74 -5.98
N TYR A 13 3.08 -10.52 -5.69
CA TYR A 13 3.60 -9.31 -6.31
C TYR A 13 5.08 -9.09 -5.99
N LEU A 14 5.49 -9.37 -4.75
CA LEU A 14 6.89 -9.26 -4.34
C LEU A 14 7.80 -10.30 -4.98
N LYS A 15 7.29 -11.52 -5.20
CA LYS A 15 8.04 -12.56 -5.90
C LYS A 15 8.34 -12.16 -7.34
N GLU A 16 7.40 -11.51 -8.03
CA GLU A 16 7.56 -11.05 -9.41
C GLU A 16 8.36 -9.74 -9.51
N HIS A 17 8.19 -8.85 -8.52
CA HIS A 17 8.83 -7.54 -8.49
C HIS A 17 9.50 -7.24 -7.13
N PRO A 18 10.61 -7.91 -6.77
CA PRO A 18 11.22 -7.79 -5.44
C PRO A 18 11.65 -6.36 -5.08
N TRP A 19 11.98 -5.54 -6.08
CA TRP A 19 12.43 -4.16 -5.89
C TRP A 19 11.31 -3.22 -5.41
N VAL A 20 10.05 -3.62 -5.53
CA VAL A 20 8.88 -2.80 -5.18
C VAL A 20 8.93 -2.33 -3.73
N ILE A 21 9.45 -3.13 -2.79
CA ILE A 21 9.55 -2.72 -1.37
C ILE A 21 10.35 -1.42 -1.23
N GLN A 22 11.48 -1.34 -1.93
CA GLN A 22 12.34 -0.17 -1.94
C GLN A 22 11.66 1.00 -2.67
N GLY A 23 10.99 0.73 -3.79
CA GLY A 23 10.22 1.72 -4.55
C GLY A 23 9.10 2.35 -3.72
N ILE A 24 8.29 1.53 -3.05
CA ILE A 24 7.21 1.98 -2.14
C ILE A 24 7.79 2.79 -0.99
N THR A 25 8.85 2.28 -0.34
CA THR A 25 9.48 3.00 0.78
C THR A 25 10.02 4.37 0.35
N GLY A 26 10.67 4.44 -0.81
CA GLY A 26 11.15 5.70 -1.39
C GLY A 26 10.01 6.66 -1.74
N PHE A 27 8.96 6.15 -2.39
CA PHE A 27 7.76 6.92 -2.71
C PHE A 27 7.11 7.50 -1.46
N LEU A 28 6.86 6.70 -0.42
CA LEU A 28 6.22 7.16 0.82
C LEU A 28 7.08 8.22 1.53
N SER A 29 8.40 8.08 1.48
CA SER A 29 9.34 9.07 2.04
C SER A 29 9.29 10.39 1.27
N ALA A 30 9.23 10.35 -0.07
CA ALA A 30 9.03 11.53 -0.89
C ALA A 30 7.65 12.17 -0.65
N TYR A 31 6.61 11.34 -0.50
CA TYR A 31 5.24 11.79 -0.27
C TYR A 31 5.10 12.52 1.08
N PHE A 32 5.80 12.06 2.12
CA PHE A 32 5.94 12.78 3.39
C PHE A 32 6.50 14.20 3.20
N MET A 33 7.52 14.36 2.36
CA MET A 33 8.11 15.67 2.08
C MET A 33 7.13 16.59 1.32
N GLU A 34 6.29 16.04 0.45
CA GLU A 34 5.33 16.81 -0.35
C GLU A 34 4.03 17.16 0.40
N LYS A 35 3.60 16.32 1.35
CA LYS A 35 2.32 16.43 2.05
C LYS A 35 2.52 16.50 3.56
N PRO A 36 2.59 17.74 4.12
CA PRO A 36 2.61 17.93 5.56
C PRO A 36 1.44 17.20 6.23
N GLY A 37 1.75 16.36 7.23
CA GLY A 37 0.76 15.60 7.99
C GLY A 37 0.53 14.18 7.49
N PHE A 38 1.06 13.78 6.33
CA PHE A 38 1.23 12.35 6.02
C PHE A 38 2.43 11.81 6.79
N GLN A 39 2.36 10.61 7.34
CA GLN A 39 3.50 9.94 7.98
C GLN A 39 3.44 8.42 7.81
N VAL A 40 4.59 7.74 7.78
CA VAL A 40 4.68 6.29 7.97
C VAL A 40 5.02 6.05 9.43
N GLN A 41 4.10 5.45 10.19
CA GLN A 41 4.31 5.12 11.60
C GLN A 41 5.17 3.86 11.77
N ARG A 42 4.98 2.88 10.88
CA ARG A 42 5.69 1.60 10.95
C ARG A 42 5.78 0.94 9.58
N HIS A 43 6.87 0.22 9.36
CA HIS A 43 7.01 -0.76 8.28
C HIS A 43 7.48 -2.09 8.90
N PHE A 44 6.83 -3.19 8.54
CA PHE A 44 7.19 -4.52 9.04
C PHE A 44 6.70 -5.63 8.10
N ASP A 45 7.28 -6.82 8.29
CA ASP A 45 6.91 -8.03 7.57
C ASP A 45 5.98 -8.86 8.45
N GLU A 46 4.75 -9.10 8.00
CA GLU A 46 3.77 -9.90 8.71
C GLU A 46 4.04 -11.39 8.46
N ILE A 47 4.69 -12.05 9.42
CA ILE A 47 5.16 -13.44 9.29
C ILE A 47 4.03 -14.42 8.90
N ALA A 48 2.82 -14.23 9.44
CA ALA A 48 1.71 -15.15 9.22
C ALA A 48 1.22 -15.18 7.76
N SER A 49 1.28 -14.03 7.07
CA SER A 49 0.80 -13.88 5.69
C SER A 49 1.94 -13.73 4.68
N GLY A 50 3.15 -13.45 5.13
CA GLY A 50 4.29 -13.07 4.30
C GLY A 50 4.16 -11.69 3.67
N MET A 51 3.21 -10.86 4.10
CA MET A 51 2.96 -9.53 3.54
C MET A 51 3.91 -8.49 4.12
N HIS A 52 4.33 -7.54 3.29
CA HIS A 52 4.97 -6.31 3.76
C HIS A 52 3.90 -5.26 4.05
N VAL A 53 3.99 -4.61 5.21
CA VAL A 53 2.95 -3.72 5.72
C VAL A 53 3.54 -2.37 6.11
N TRP A 54 3.00 -1.29 5.55
CA TRP A 54 3.25 0.08 5.98
C TRP A 54 2.01 0.63 6.68
N VAL A 55 2.16 0.97 7.97
CA VAL A 55 1.13 1.70 8.73
C VAL A 55 1.32 3.18 8.46
N CYS A 56 0.36 3.77 7.77
CA CYS A 56 0.37 5.16 7.36
C CYS A 56 -0.62 5.97 8.19
N GLU A 57 -0.23 7.19 8.54
CA GLU A 57 -1.11 8.21 9.10
C GLU A 57 -1.38 9.27 8.03
N LEU A 58 -2.66 9.51 7.76
CA LEU A 58 -3.16 10.40 6.73
C LEU A 58 -3.83 11.62 7.37
N PRO A 59 -3.58 12.84 6.86
CA PRO A 59 -4.32 14.01 7.30
C PRO A 59 -5.80 13.91 6.85
N PRO A 60 -6.73 14.61 7.51
CA PRO A 60 -8.20 14.43 7.32
C PRO A 60 -8.69 14.62 5.88
N ASN A 61 -7.96 15.41 5.10
CA ASN A 61 -8.24 15.83 3.74
C ASN A 61 -7.51 14.97 2.68
N MET A 62 -6.91 13.85 3.10
CA MET A 62 -6.23 12.91 2.23
C MET A 62 -6.91 11.54 2.27
N LYS A 63 -6.99 10.88 1.12
CA LYS A 63 -7.54 9.53 0.98
C LYS A 63 -6.45 8.55 0.58
N MET A 64 -6.50 7.35 1.14
CA MET A 64 -5.56 6.28 0.81
C MET A 64 -5.60 5.91 -0.68
N THR A 65 -6.80 5.91 -1.28
CA THR A 65 -6.99 5.65 -2.73
C THR A 65 -6.23 6.62 -3.64
N ARG A 66 -6.04 7.87 -3.23
CA ARG A 66 -5.25 8.85 -4.01
C ARG A 66 -3.75 8.57 -3.90
N LEU A 67 -3.30 8.18 -2.70
CA LEU A 67 -1.91 7.80 -2.46
C LEU A 67 -1.55 6.57 -3.30
N THR A 68 -2.39 5.53 -3.25
CA THR A 68 -2.14 4.30 -4.00
C THR A 68 -2.19 4.52 -5.50
N ALA A 69 -3.12 5.33 -6.02
CA ALA A 69 -3.14 5.68 -7.44
C ALA A 69 -1.86 6.41 -7.91
N ARG A 70 -1.27 7.26 -7.06
CA ARG A 70 0.03 7.90 -7.36
C ARG A 70 1.17 6.90 -7.30
N LEU A 71 1.20 6.06 -6.27
CA LEU A 71 2.20 5.02 -6.13
C LEU A 71 2.20 4.07 -7.34
N GLN A 72 1.03 3.67 -7.82
CA GLN A 72 0.86 2.80 -8.99
C GLN A 72 1.42 3.38 -10.30
N ALA A 73 1.64 4.69 -10.39
CA ALA A 73 2.31 5.30 -11.54
C ALA A 73 3.84 5.09 -11.52
N ASP A 74 4.41 4.78 -10.35
CA ASP A 74 5.87 4.69 -10.12
C ASP A 74 6.35 3.24 -9.93
N ILE A 75 5.43 2.26 -9.87
CA ILE A 75 5.72 0.83 -9.68
C ILE A 75 5.11 -0.03 -10.82
N PRO A 76 5.46 -1.32 -10.95
CA PRO A 76 4.88 -2.19 -11.96
C PRO A 76 3.36 -2.28 -11.86
N PRO A 77 2.66 -2.68 -12.94
CA PRO A 77 1.20 -2.82 -12.93
C PRO A 77 0.73 -3.63 -11.72
N SER A 78 -0.27 -3.10 -11.03
CA SER A 78 -0.83 -3.71 -9.81
C SER A 78 -2.31 -3.40 -9.68
N THR A 79 -2.99 -4.15 -8.83
CA THR A 79 -4.34 -3.86 -8.35
C THR A 79 -4.29 -3.45 -6.89
N VAL A 80 -5.21 -2.58 -6.48
CA VAL A 80 -5.36 -2.16 -5.09
C VAL A 80 -6.76 -2.51 -4.64
N THR A 81 -6.86 -3.37 -3.63
CA THR A 81 -8.12 -3.87 -3.08
C THR A 81 -8.26 -3.44 -1.63
N ASP A 82 -9.41 -2.89 -1.24
CA ASP A 82 -9.77 -2.72 0.17
C ASP A 82 -10.16 -4.09 0.73
N ILE A 83 -9.38 -4.61 1.66
CA ILE A 83 -9.58 -5.93 2.26
C ILE A 83 -10.26 -5.86 3.64
N GLY A 84 -10.82 -4.70 3.98
CA GLY A 84 -11.53 -4.46 5.23
C GLY A 84 -10.65 -3.80 6.28
N HIS A 85 -10.80 -4.22 7.53
CA HIS A 85 -10.10 -3.63 8.68
C HIS A 85 -9.39 -4.71 9.48
N ASN A 86 -8.25 -4.35 10.06
CA ASN A 86 -7.53 -5.19 11.00
C ASN A 86 -8.30 -5.31 12.35
N PRO A 87 -7.86 -6.15 13.30
CA PRO A 87 -8.53 -6.30 14.60
C PRO A 87 -8.65 -5.00 15.43
N ASP A 88 -7.79 -4.02 15.19
CA ASP A 88 -7.82 -2.70 15.83
C ASP A 88 -8.75 -1.70 15.09
N GLY A 89 -9.46 -2.15 14.05
CA GLY A 89 -10.34 -1.31 13.25
C GLY A 89 -9.58 -0.39 12.29
N ILE A 90 -8.33 -0.71 11.92
CA ILE A 90 -7.54 0.06 10.96
C ILE A 90 -7.82 -0.46 9.55
N PRO A 91 -8.23 0.40 8.59
CA PRO A 91 -8.51 -0.02 7.21
C PRO A 91 -7.25 -0.52 6.50
N GLN A 92 -7.42 -1.53 5.65
CA GLN A 92 -6.33 -2.26 5.00
C GLN A 92 -6.47 -2.26 3.48
N PHE A 93 -5.42 -1.84 2.78
CA PHE A 93 -5.37 -1.79 1.33
C PHE A 93 -4.28 -2.73 0.82
N LEU A 94 -4.67 -3.75 0.07
CA LEU A 94 -3.77 -4.75 -0.50
C LEU A 94 -3.38 -4.37 -1.92
N LEU A 95 -2.08 -4.28 -2.17
CA LEU A 95 -1.47 -4.15 -3.47
C LEU A 95 -1.01 -5.53 -3.96
N ASP A 96 -1.53 -5.96 -5.10
CA ASP A 96 -1.27 -7.29 -5.68
C ASP A 96 -1.07 -7.20 -7.20
N LEU A 97 -0.65 -8.31 -7.81
CA LEU A 97 -0.62 -8.46 -9.27
C LEU A 97 -2.01 -8.19 -9.84
N PRO A 98 -2.10 -7.61 -11.05
CA PRO A 98 -3.35 -7.58 -11.78
C PRO A 98 -3.78 -9.02 -12.08
N SER A 99 -5.02 -9.36 -11.72
CA SER A 99 -5.61 -10.61 -12.18
C SER A 99 -5.53 -10.66 -13.70
N PRO A 100 -5.06 -11.76 -14.30
CA PRO A 100 -5.14 -11.92 -15.74
C PRO A 100 -6.61 -11.83 -16.12
N ASP A 101 -6.93 -10.85 -16.95
CA ASP A 101 -8.27 -10.65 -17.47
C ASP A 101 -8.69 -11.94 -18.21
N LEU A 102 -9.58 -12.73 -17.60
CA LEU A 102 -10.17 -13.93 -18.22
C LEU A 102 -11.29 -13.55 -19.22
N SER A 103 -11.25 -12.36 -19.80
CA SER A 103 -12.17 -11.95 -20.85
C SER A 103 -11.64 -12.38 -22.22
N ASN A 104 -11.70 -13.69 -22.49
CA ASN A 104 -11.99 -14.31 -23.79
C ASN A 104 -11.67 -15.80 -23.75
N THR A 105 -12.70 -16.63 -23.54
CA THR A 105 -12.72 -18.01 -24.04
C THR A 105 -14.10 -18.27 -24.62
#